data_AF-A0A1Y5T6B8-F1
#
_entry.id   AF-A0A1Y5T6B8-F1
#
_cell.length_a   1.000
_cell.length_b   1.000
_cell.length_c   1.000
_cell.angle_alpha   90.00
_cell.angle_beta   90.00
_cell.angle_gamma   90.00
#
_symmetry.space_group_name_H-M   'P 1'
#
loop_
_entity.id
_entity.type
_entity.pdbx_description
1 polymer ?
#
loop_
_entity_poly.entity_id
_entity_poly.type
_entity_poly.pdbx_seq_one_letter_code
_entity_poly.pdbx_strand_id
1 'polypeptide(L)'
;MARLDFATATPFRMDECILVKPSYRVDDPESIYAILRRDHVAPLVESLASARIALCGLALATPRGLVRADGPSLAALGNRPRRERLLRGGARMAAVLALIGLLGLGATWAWRQEQALAALDREIARAEIEAAQVRADMHARAEEIVRIAAVRGAKSGALPLVRVLEELALTLPDGTWLNRVDVDESTVLLTGTSTTAAGLIPLLEASPVFGEATFTQPVLRTSGEAGERFTIALQAESADG
;
A
#
# COMPACT_ATOMS: atom_id res chain seq x y z
N MET A 1 -14.40 -46.77 -48.42
CA MET A 1 -14.74 -47.77 -49.46
C MET A 1 -16.01 -48.54 -49.16
N ALA A 2 -16.12 -49.38 -48.12
CA ALA A 2 -17.33 -50.21 -47.88
C ALA A 2 -18.71 -49.51 -47.86
N ARG A 3 -18.80 -48.23 -47.48
CA ARG A 3 -20.06 -47.46 -47.57
C ARG A 3 -20.44 -47.06 -49.00
N LEU A 4 -19.44 -46.88 -49.86
CA LEU A 4 -19.61 -46.51 -51.25
C LEU A 4 -20.04 -47.72 -52.09
N ASP A 5 -19.44 -48.89 -51.84
CA ASP A 5 -19.75 -50.14 -52.55
C ASP A 5 -21.15 -50.68 -52.24
N PHE A 6 -21.64 -50.48 -51.00
CA PHE A 6 -22.98 -50.88 -50.58
C PHE A 6 -24.09 -50.20 -51.39
N ALA A 7 -23.92 -48.91 -51.69
CA ALA A 7 -24.92 -48.10 -52.39
C ALA A 7 -25.10 -48.52 -53.86
N THR A 8 -24.10 -49.18 -54.44
CA THR A 8 -24.12 -49.62 -55.85
C THR A 8 -24.48 -51.10 -56.00
N ALA A 9 -24.19 -51.93 -54.99
CA ALA A 9 -24.30 -53.40 -55.08
C ALA A 9 -25.54 -54.00 -54.40
N THR A 10 -26.34 -53.23 -53.65
CA THR A 10 -27.52 -53.78 -52.96
C THR A 10 -28.75 -52.87 -53.07
N PRO A 11 -29.97 -53.43 -53.19
CA PRO A 11 -31.21 -52.67 -53.35
C PRO A 11 -31.75 -52.06 -52.03
N PHE A 12 -30.99 -52.12 -50.93
CA PHE A 12 -31.44 -51.74 -49.60
C PHE A 12 -30.93 -50.35 -49.17
N ARG A 13 -31.71 -49.64 -48.35
CA ARG A 13 -31.32 -48.33 -47.80
C ARG A 13 -30.32 -48.49 -46.65
N MET A 14 -29.31 -47.61 -46.61
CA MET A 14 -28.25 -47.61 -45.60
C MET A 14 -28.75 -47.53 -44.16
N ASP A 15 -29.85 -46.81 -43.92
CA ASP A 15 -30.38 -46.59 -42.57
C ASP A 15 -31.10 -47.84 -42.00
N GLU A 16 -31.54 -48.74 -42.89
CA GLU A 16 -32.23 -49.99 -42.58
C GLU A 16 -31.24 -51.16 -42.37
N CYS A 17 -29.96 -50.93 -42.63
CA CYS A 17 -28.93 -51.97 -42.63
C CYS A 17 -27.81 -51.67 -41.63
N ILE A 18 -27.32 -52.71 -40.98
CA ILE A 18 -26.15 -52.68 -40.11
C ILE A 18 -25.03 -53.39 -40.87
N LEU A 19 -23.99 -52.62 -41.20
CA LEU A 19 -22.78 -53.16 -41.79
C LEU A 19 -21.96 -53.82 -40.69
N VAL A 20 -21.86 -55.13 -40.73
CA VAL A 20 -21.04 -55.90 -39.81
C VAL A 20 -19.70 -56.19 -40.47
N LYS A 21 -18.63 -55.65 -39.89
CA LYS A 21 -17.27 -55.95 -40.33
C LYS A 21 -16.67 -57.07 -39.46
N PRO A 22 -16.13 -58.13 -40.07
CA PRO A 22 -15.38 -59.13 -39.32
C PRO A 22 -14.13 -58.50 -38.70
N SER A 23 -13.81 -58.86 -37.45
CA SER A 23 -12.51 -58.52 -36.87
C SER A 23 -11.41 -59.27 -37.62
N TYR A 24 -10.46 -58.50 -38.18
CA TYR A 24 -9.40 -58.98 -39.06
C TYR A 24 -8.52 -60.04 -38.36
N ARG A 25 -8.25 -61.17 -39.04
CA ARG A 25 -7.08 -62.00 -38.77
C ARG A 25 -6.04 -61.63 -39.84
N VAL A 26 -4.80 -61.42 -39.43
CA VAL A 26 -3.74 -60.66 -40.13
C VAL A 26 -3.37 -61.13 -41.55
N ASP A 27 -3.89 -62.27 -42.04
CA ASP A 27 -3.42 -62.96 -43.25
C ASP A 27 -4.40 -63.05 -44.44
N ASP A 28 -5.55 -62.35 -44.43
CA ASP A 28 -6.51 -62.41 -45.57
C ASP A 28 -6.76 -61.02 -46.19
N PRO A 29 -6.42 -60.78 -47.47
CA PRO A 29 -6.59 -59.47 -48.11
C PRO A 29 -8.01 -59.18 -48.63
N GLU A 30 -8.95 -60.14 -48.56
CA GLU A 30 -10.33 -59.93 -48.99
C GLU A 30 -11.16 -59.18 -47.94
N SER A 31 -11.62 -57.96 -48.26
CA SER A 31 -12.52 -57.19 -47.40
C SER A 31 -13.96 -57.74 -47.45
N ILE A 32 -14.25 -58.77 -46.67
CA ILE A 32 -15.60 -59.31 -46.53
C ILE A 32 -16.39 -58.42 -45.57
N TYR A 33 -17.56 -57.94 -45.98
CA TYR A 33 -18.52 -57.25 -45.11
C TYR A 33 -19.86 -57.97 -45.18
N ALA A 34 -20.51 -58.15 -44.03
CA ALA A 34 -21.85 -58.71 -43.97
C ALA A 34 -22.87 -57.59 -43.73
N ILE A 35 -24.01 -57.69 -44.40
CA ILE A 35 -25.12 -56.75 -44.27
C ILE A 35 -26.22 -57.44 -43.48
N LEU A 36 -26.53 -56.94 -42.29
CA LEU A 36 -27.69 -57.39 -41.52
C LEU A 36 -28.79 -56.33 -41.59
N ARG A 37 -30.00 -56.73 -41.96
CA ARG A 37 -31.18 -55.85 -41.90
C ARG A 37 -31.58 -55.61 -40.45
N ARG A 38 -31.75 -54.35 -40.09
CA ARG A 38 -32.12 -53.90 -38.74
C ARG A 38 -33.43 -54.53 -38.29
N ASP A 39 -34.41 -54.68 -39.18
CA ASP A 39 -35.74 -55.25 -38.89
C ASP A 39 -35.71 -56.69 -38.36
N HIS A 40 -34.73 -57.49 -38.81
CA HIS A 40 -34.63 -58.88 -38.38
C HIS A 40 -33.84 -59.01 -37.07
N VAL A 41 -32.91 -58.09 -36.81
CA VAL A 41 -32.02 -58.17 -35.65
C VAL A 41 -32.59 -57.43 -34.44
N ALA A 42 -33.31 -56.33 -34.66
CA ALA A 42 -33.98 -55.57 -33.61
C ALA A 42 -34.86 -56.44 -32.69
N PRO A 43 -35.78 -57.29 -33.20
CA PRO A 43 -36.64 -58.11 -32.34
C PRO A 43 -35.86 -59.18 -31.56
N LEU A 44 -34.77 -59.71 -32.13
CA LEU A 44 -33.88 -60.66 -31.46
C LEU A 44 -33.10 -60.01 -30.31
N VAL A 45 -32.57 -58.81 -30.54
CA VAL A 45 -31.87 -58.04 -29.50
C VAL A 45 -32.83 -57.62 -28.39
N GLU A 46 -34.04 -57.21 -28.74
CA GLU A 46 -35.08 -56.82 -27.79
C GLU A 46 -35.56 -58.02 -26.94
N SER A 47 -35.69 -59.20 -27.55
CA SER A 47 -36.00 -60.45 -26.84
C SER A 47 -34.89 -60.88 -25.87
N LEU A 48 -33.62 -60.67 -26.23
CA LEU A 48 -32.48 -60.93 -25.34
C LEU A 48 -32.42 -59.90 -24.20
N ALA A 49 -32.73 -58.64 -24.49
CA ALA A 49 -32.78 -57.57 -23.50
C ALA A 49 -33.90 -57.77 -22.48
N SER A 50 -35.09 -58.20 -22.91
CA SER A 50 -36.22 -58.51 -22.03
C SER A 50 -35.92 -59.71 -21.11
N ALA A 51 -35.09 -60.66 -21.58
CA ALA A 51 -34.56 -61.77 -20.78
C ALA A 51 -33.37 -61.39 -19.86
N ARG A 52 -32.96 -60.10 -19.82
CA ARG A 52 -31.76 -59.59 -19.10
C ARG A 52 -30.43 -60.24 -19.54
N ILE A 53 -30.36 -60.80 -20.74
CA ILE A 53 -29.14 -61.40 -21.29
C ILE A 53 -28.36 -60.31 -22.05
N ALA A 54 -27.13 -60.05 -21.63
CA ALA A 54 -26.26 -59.11 -22.32
C ALA A 54 -25.65 -59.75 -23.58
N LEU A 55 -25.78 -59.09 -24.74
CA LEU A 55 -25.21 -59.55 -26.01
C LEU A 55 -23.67 -59.41 -26.02
N CYS A 56 -22.93 -60.40 -25.53
CA CYS A 56 -21.48 -60.32 -25.38
C CYS A 56 -20.68 -60.35 -26.70
N GLY A 57 -21.31 -60.72 -27.82
CA GLY A 57 -20.67 -60.78 -29.12
C GLY A 57 -21.61 -61.23 -30.23
N LEU A 58 -21.23 -60.95 -31.47
CA LEU A 58 -21.89 -61.42 -32.67
C LEU A 58 -20.81 -62.11 -33.52
N ALA A 59 -21.11 -63.31 -34.00
CA ALA A 59 -20.23 -64.06 -34.89
C ALA A 59 -21.01 -64.42 -36.15
N LEU A 60 -20.35 -64.26 -37.29
CA LEU A 60 -20.87 -64.62 -38.60
C LEU A 60 -20.32 -66.01 -38.94
N ALA A 61 -21.21 -66.96 -39.21
CA ALA A 61 -20.82 -68.26 -39.75
C ALA A 61 -20.61 -68.10 -41.26
N THR A 62 -19.37 -68.22 -41.72
CA THR A 62 -19.03 -68.28 -43.14
C THR A 62 -18.56 -69.70 -43.49
N PRO A 63 -18.55 -70.10 -44.78
CA PRO A 63 -18.04 -71.41 -45.21
C PRO A 63 -16.58 -71.67 -44.80
N ARG A 64 -15.82 -70.61 -44.47
CA ARG A 64 -14.42 -70.65 -44.02
C ARG A 64 -14.28 -70.69 -42.48
N GLY A 65 -15.37 -70.58 -41.72
CA GLY A 65 -15.39 -70.66 -40.26
C GLY A 65 -16.25 -69.59 -39.58
N LEU A 66 -16.15 -69.50 -38.25
CA LEU A 66 -16.84 -68.49 -37.45
C LEU A 66 -15.96 -67.23 -37.33
N VAL A 67 -16.48 -66.09 -37.75
CA VAL A 67 -15.76 -64.81 -37.69
C VAL A 67 -16.49 -63.84 -36.75
N ARG A 68 -15.78 -63.36 -35.73
CA ARG A 68 -16.37 -62.45 -34.72
C ARG A 68 -16.44 -61.03 -35.27
N ALA A 69 -17.59 -60.39 -35.10
CA ALA A 69 -17.82 -58.99 -35.42
C ALA A 69 -17.02 -58.06 -34.50
N ASP A 70 -16.64 -56.88 -35.03
CA ASP A 70 -15.94 -55.84 -34.31
C ASP A 70 -16.83 -55.08 -33.30
N GLY A 71 -16.18 -54.44 -32.32
CA GLY A 71 -16.85 -53.66 -31.26
C GLY A 71 -17.82 -52.58 -31.76
N PRO A 72 -17.50 -51.81 -32.82
CA PRO A 72 -18.42 -50.85 -33.43
C PRO A 72 -19.72 -51.47 -33.98
N SER A 73 -19.63 -52.64 -34.64
CA SER A 73 -20.82 -53.35 -35.14
C SER A 73 -21.71 -53.86 -33.99
N LEU A 74 -21.10 -54.27 -32.88
CA LEU A 74 -21.81 -54.63 -31.65
C LEU A 74 -22.47 -53.42 -30.96
N ALA A 75 -21.82 -52.26 -30.99
CA ALA A 75 -22.37 -51.02 -30.45
C ALA A 75 -23.55 -50.48 -31.28
N ALA A 76 -23.53 -50.69 -32.61
CA ALA A 76 -24.62 -50.32 -33.52
C ALA A 76 -25.92 -51.12 -33.26
N LEU A 77 -25.81 -52.28 -32.62
CA LEU A 77 -26.91 -53.13 -32.18
C LEU A 77 -27.46 -52.74 -30.79
N GLY A 78 -27.05 -51.61 -30.24
CA GLY A 78 -27.57 -51.09 -28.97
C GLY A 78 -26.85 -51.63 -27.72
N ASN A 79 -25.93 -52.60 -27.87
CA ASN A 79 -25.12 -53.05 -26.74
C ASN A 79 -23.81 -52.28 -26.65
N ARG A 80 -23.82 -51.17 -25.92
CA ARG A 80 -22.60 -50.43 -25.59
C ARG A 80 -21.81 -51.23 -24.54
N PRO A 81 -20.55 -51.61 -24.79
CA PRO A 81 -19.81 -52.46 -23.87
C PRO A 81 -19.70 -51.80 -22.50
N ARG A 82 -20.01 -52.56 -21.43
CA ARG A 82 -19.99 -52.13 -20.01
C ARG A 82 -18.70 -51.38 -19.63
N ARG A 83 -17.58 -51.72 -20.29
CA ARG A 83 -16.27 -51.08 -20.18
C ARG A 83 -16.29 -49.57 -20.49
N GLU A 84 -17.05 -49.11 -21.47
CA GLU A 84 -17.12 -47.67 -21.82
C GLU A 84 -17.89 -46.83 -20.80
N ARG A 85 -18.93 -47.40 -20.16
CA ARG A 85 -19.64 -46.70 -19.06
C ARG A 85 -18.74 -46.55 -17.83
N LEU A 86 -17.98 -47.58 -17.47
CA LEU A 86 -17.03 -47.55 -16.36
C LEU A 86 -15.86 -46.58 -16.63
N LEU A 87 -15.29 -46.59 -17.84
CA LEU A 87 -14.22 -45.67 -18.23
C LEU A 87 -14.69 -44.20 -18.19
N ARG A 88 -15.91 -43.90 -18.66
CA ARG A 88 -16.47 -42.54 -18.58
C ARG A 88 -16.81 -42.12 -17.14
N GLY A 89 -17.26 -43.04 -16.30
CA GLY A 89 -17.48 -42.79 -14.87
C GLY A 89 -16.18 -42.49 -14.13
N GLY A 90 -15.15 -43.32 -14.35
CA GLY A 90 -13.81 -43.12 -13.79
C GLY A 90 -13.16 -41.82 -14.27
N ALA A 91 -13.29 -41.48 -15.55
CA ALA A 91 -12.76 -40.23 -16.10
C ALA A 91 -13.41 -38.99 -15.47
N ARG A 92 -14.73 -39.01 -15.20
CA ARG A 92 -15.41 -37.91 -14.49
C ARG A 92 -14.90 -37.77 -13.05
N MET A 93 -14.73 -38.89 -12.35
CA MET A 93 -14.24 -38.87 -10.97
C MET A 93 -12.78 -38.39 -10.89
N ALA A 94 -11.94 -38.82 -11.85
CA ALA A 94 -10.57 -38.33 -11.98
C ALA A 94 -10.53 -36.82 -12.31
N ALA A 95 -11.43 -36.32 -13.17
CA ALA A 95 -11.51 -34.90 -13.49
C ALA A 95 -11.92 -34.06 -12.27
N VAL A 96 -12.86 -34.53 -11.45
CA VAL A 96 -13.26 -33.86 -10.20
C VAL A 96 -12.12 -33.84 -9.20
N LEU A 97 -11.42 -34.96 -9.03
CA LEU A 97 -10.24 -35.03 -8.14
C LEU A 97 -9.11 -34.11 -8.62
N ALA A 98 -8.87 -34.04 -9.92
CA ALA A 98 -7.89 -33.12 -10.50
C ALA A 98 -8.27 -31.66 -10.26
N LEU A 99 -9.56 -31.31 -10.38
CA LEU A 99 -10.05 -29.95 -10.09
C LEU A 99 -9.84 -29.58 -8.62
N ILE A 100 -10.16 -30.49 -7.69
CA ILE A 100 -9.96 -30.27 -6.25
C ILE A 100 -8.47 -30.10 -5.93
N GLY A 101 -7.60 -30.93 -6.53
CA GLY A 101 -6.15 -30.80 -6.39
C GLY A 101 -5.62 -29.46 -6.89
N LEU A 102 -6.14 -28.97 -8.03
CA LEU A 102 -5.76 -27.67 -8.58
C LEU A 102 -6.19 -26.51 -7.68
N LEU A 103 -7.41 -26.56 -7.14
CA LEU A 103 -7.92 -25.57 -6.18
C LEU A 103 -7.11 -25.59 -4.88
N GLY A 104 -6.76 -26.77 -4.36
CA GLY A 104 -5.91 -26.92 -3.19
C GLY A 104 -4.52 -26.30 -3.38
N LEU A 105 -3.89 -26.55 -4.54
CA LEU A 105 -2.60 -25.92 -4.89
C LEU A 105 -2.72 -24.40 -4.96
N GLY A 106 -3.77 -23.87 -5.59
CA GLY A 106 -4.03 -22.43 -5.65
C GLY A 106 -4.20 -21.79 -4.26
N ALA A 107 -4.96 -22.44 -3.37
CA ALA A 107 -5.15 -21.97 -2.00
C ALA A 107 -3.84 -21.95 -1.20
N THR A 108 -2.99 -22.99 -1.32
CA THR A 108 -1.68 -23.01 -0.65
C THR A 108 -0.72 -21.94 -1.18
N TRP A 109 -0.82 -21.61 -2.47
CA TRP A 109 0.00 -20.57 -3.09
C TRP A 109 -0.42 -19.17 -2.62
N ALA A 110 -1.73 -18.89 -2.58
CA ALA A 110 -2.27 -17.64 -2.04
C ALA A 110 -1.91 -17.44 -0.56
N TRP A 111 -2.04 -18.49 0.26
CA TRP A 111 -1.66 -18.44 1.68
C TRP A 111 -0.17 -18.11 1.87
N ARG A 112 0.70 -18.65 1.01
CA ARG A 112 2.13 -18.34 1.04
C ARG A 112 2.43 -16.88 0.66
N GLN A 113 1.66 -16.32 -0.28
CA GLN A 113 1.80 -14.91 -0.65
C GLN A 113 1.39 -13.97 0.48
N GLU A 114 0.28 -14.26 1.16
CA GLU A 114 -0.16 -13.47 2.33
C GLU A 114 0.88 -13.47 3.45
N GLN A 115 1.53 -14.61 3.71
CA GLN A 115 2.60 -14.68 4.72
C GLN A 115 3.83 -13.87 4.34
N ALA A 116 4.22 -13.86 3.06
CA ALA A 116 5.35 -13.08 2.57
C ALA A 116 5.05 -11.58 2.65
N LEU A 117 3.84 -11.16 2.27
CA LEU A 117 3.39 -9.77 2.41
C LEU A 117 3.32 -9.33 3.87
N ALA A 118 2.75 -10.16 4.75
CA ALA A 118 2.68 -9.86 6.18
C ALA A 118 4.04 -9.83 6.88
N ALA A 119 5.07 -10.47 6.31
CA ALA A 119 6.45 -10.34 6.79
C ALA A 119 7.05 -8.99 6.37
N LEU A 120 6.86 -8.60 5.09
CA LEU A 120 7.30 -7.30 4.57
C LEU A 120 6.62 -6.13 5.28
N ASP A 121 5.31 -6.19 5.49
CA ASP A 121 4.56 -5.14 6.21
C ASP A 121 5.07 -4.96 7.64
N ARG A 122 5.44 -6.05 8.31
CA ARG A 122 6.04 -5.98 9.65
C ARG A 122 7.42 -5.33 9.65
N GLU A 123 8.20 -5.53 8.59
CA GLU A 123 9.51 -4.91 8.45
C GLU A 123 9.39 -3.41 8.14
N ILE A 124 8.45 -3.03 7.26
CA ILE A 124 8.13 -1.63 6.97
C ILE A 124 7.63 -0.91 8.23
N ALA A 125 6.68 -1.51 8.95
CA ALA A 125 6.15 -0.90 10.18
C ALA A 125 7.24 -0.67 11.24
N ARG A 126 8.23 -1.56 11.34
CA ARG A 126 9.38 -1.37 12.24
C ARG A 126 10.28 -0.22 11.79
N ALA A 127 10.60 -0.16 10.49
CA ALA A 127 11.41 0.92 9.93
C ALA A 127 10.70 2.29 10.05
N GLU A 128 9.38 2.33 9.92
CA GLU A 128 8.60 3.56 10.11
C GLU A 128 8.64 4.06 11.56
N ILE A 129 8.57 3.16 12.55
CA ILE A 129 8.69 3.52 13.97
C ILE A 129 10.08 4.12 14.25
N GLU A 130 11.14 3.48 13.76
CA GLU A 130 12.51 3.96 13.94
C GLU A 130 12.71 5.32 13.24
N ALA A 131 12.23 5.48 12.01
CA ALA A 131 12.26 6.75 11.29
C ALA A 131 11.43 7.85 11.98
N ALA A 132 10.30 7.51 12.59
CA ALA A 132 9.49 8.45 13.36
C ALA A 132 10.23 8.94 14.62
N GLN A 133 10.95 8.06 15.32
CA GLN A 133 11.77 8.44 16.48
C GLN A 133 12.90 9.38 16.08
N VAL A 134 13.65 9.05 15.01
CA VAL A 134 14.75 9.92 14.53
C VAL A 134 14.24 11.29 14.09
N ARG A 135 13.07 11.35 13.41
CA ARG A 135 12.45 12.63 13.03
C ARG A 135 12.03 13.44 14.24
N ALA A 136 11.45 12.81 15.27
CA ALA A 136 11.05 13.50 16.49
C ALA A 136 12.26 14.11 17.21
N ASP A 137 13.37 13.37 17.31
CA ASP A 137 14.61 13.87 17.93
C ASP A 137 15.24 15.01 17.13
N MET A 138 15.23 14.93 15.80
CA MET A 138 15.69 16.01 14.91
C MET A 138 14.85 17.27 15.08
N HIS A 139 13.51 17.15 15.15
CA HIS A 139 12.63 18.28 15.38
C HIS A 139 12.85 18.93 16.75
N ALA A 140 13.02 18.13 17.80
CA ALA A 140 13.31 18.64 19.14
C ALA A 140 14.61 19.47 19.18
N ARG A 141 15.67 18.98 18.52
CA ARG A 141 16.95 19.71 18.41
C ARG A 141 16.84 20.98 17.56
N ALA A 142 16.08 20.93 16.47
CA ALA A 142 15.85 22.10 15.62
C ALA A 142 15.11 23.20 16.38
N GLU A 143 14.09 22.86 17.18
CA GLU A 143 13.40 23.82 18.04
C GLU A 143 14.34 24.44 19.08
N GLU A 144 15.22 23.64 19.68
CA GLU A 144 16.20 24.14 20.66
C GLU A 144 17.16 25.16 20.04
N ILE A 145 17.66 24.87 18.83
CA ILE A 145 18.53 25.80 18.08
C ILE A 145 17.80 27.11 17.77
N VAL A 146 16.53 27.04 17.34
CA VAL A 146 15.72 28.24 17.04
C VAL A 146 15.49 29.07 18.30
N ARG A 147 15.19 28.44 19.45
CA ARG A 147 15.02 29.14 20.73
C ARG A 147 16.31 29.84 21.18
N ILE A 148 17.45 29.16 21.06
CA ILE A 148 18.76 29.75 21.40
C ILE A 148 19.10 30.91 20.46
N ALA A 149 18.81 30.77 19.15
CA ALA A 149 19.02 31.84 18.17
C ALA A 149 18.12 33.06 18.45
N ALA A 150 16.86 32.85 18.83
CA ALA A 150 15.94 33.92 19.20
C ALA A 150 16.42 34.68 20.45
N VAL A 151 16.85 33.97 21.49
CA VAL A 151 17.41 34.60 22.71
C VAL A 151 18.71 35.35 22.42
N ARG A 152 19.58 34.79 21.58
CA ARG A 152 20.83 35.46 21.17
C ARG A 152 20.55 36.70 20.32
N GLY A 153 19.58 36.65 19.42
CA GLY A 153 19.14 37.80 18.63
C GLY A 153 18.60 38.92 19.51
N ALA A 154 17.70 38.59 20.44
CA ALA A 154 17.18 39.55 21.42
C ALA A 154 18.28 40.17 22.29
N LYS A 155 19.29 39.38 22.68
CA LYS A 155 20.43 39.87 23.46
C LYS A 155 21.41 40.73 22.65
N SER A 156 21.53 40.49 21.35
CA SER A 156 22.46 41.22 20.47
C SER A 156 21.87 42.53 19.94
N GLY A 157 20.53 42.61 19.82
CA GLY A 157 19.83 43.84 19.42
C GLY A 157 19.54 44.82 20.56
N ALA A 158 19.72 44.40 21.82
CA ALA A 158 19.58 45.29 22.96
C ALA A 158 20.85 46.12 23.15
N LEU A 159 20.68 47.43 23.32
CA LEU A 159 21.75 48.36 23.63
C LEU A 159 22.63 47.82 24.79
N PRO A 160 23.98 47.90 24.73
CA PRO A 160 24.82 47.38 25.80
C PRO A 160 24.56 48.15 27.10
N LEU A 161 23.77 47.56 28.00
CA LEU A 161 23.40 48.15 29.30
C LEU A 161 24.64 48.66 30.07
N VAL A 162 25.77 47.95 29.92
CA VAL A 162 27.05 48.33 30.52
C VAL A 162 27.53 49.70 30.04
N ARG A 163 27.39 50.00 28.74
CA ARG A 163 27.82 51.28 28.15
C ARG A 163 26.91 52.44 28.56
N VAL A 164 25.60 52.18 28.65
CA VAL A 164 24.63 53.15 29.18
C VAL A 164 24.95 53.52 30.63
N LEU A 165 25.23 52.52 31.48
CA LEU A 165 25.58 52.75 32.88
C LEU A 165 26.91 53.48 33.04
N GLU A 166 27.91 53.16 32.20
CA GLU A 166 29.21 53.84 32.18
C GLU A 166 29.05 55.33 31.82
N GLU A 167 28.34 55.63 30.73
CA GLU A 167 28.09 57.01 30.32
C GLU A 167 27.30 57.80 31.36
N LEU A 168 26.24 57.21 31.94
CA LEU A 168 25.47 57.85 33.02
C LEU A 168 26.36 58.16 34.24
N ALA A 169 27.25 57.24 34.61
CA ALA A 169 28.17 57.45 35.72
C ALA A 169 29.17 58.58 35.45
N LEU A 170 29.53 58.82 34.19
CA LEU A 170 30.44 59.90 33.76
C LEU A 170 29.73 61.25 33.58
N THR A 171 28.47 61.27 33.13
CA THR A 171 27.74 62.53 32.87
C THR A 171 27.06 63.11 34.09
N LEU A 172 26.74 62.29 35.10
CA LEU A 172 25.98 62.75 36.26
C LEU A 172 26.87 63.51 37.26
N PRO A 173 26.45 64.69 37.74
CA PRO A 173 27.17 65.43 38.77
C PRO A 173 27.13 64.70 40.12
N ASP A 174 28.17 64.87 40.96
CA ASP A 174 28.30 64.30 42.31
C ASP A 174 27.12 64.58 43.26
N GLY A 175 26.31 65.62 42.97
CA GLY A 175 25.08 65.97 43.70
C GLY A 175 23.81 65.26 43.21
N THR A 176 23.93 64.24 42.37
CA THR A 176 22.79 63.54 41.73
C THR A 176 22.74 62.07 42.13
N TRP A 177 21.57 61.65 42.60
CA TRP A 177 21.28 60.28 43.03
C TRP A 177 20.20 59.67 42.16
N LEU A 178 20.51 58.54 41.53
CA LEU A 178 19.54 57.76 40.77
C LEU A 178 18.88 56.70 41.66
N ASN A 179 17.56 56.64 41.63
CA ASN A 179 16.76 55.63 42.34
C ASN A 179 16.28 54.51 41.42
N ARG A 180 16.04 54.82 40.15
CA ARG A 180 15.61 53.86 39.14
C ARG A 180 16.13 54.26 37.77
N VAL A 181 16.59 53.26 37.03
CA VAL A 181 16.98 53.35 35.62
C VAL A 181 16.26 52.23 34.91
N ASP A 182 15.29 52.57 34.06
CA ASP A 182 14.59 51.62 33.20
C ASP A 182 15.08 51.83 31.76
N VAL A 183 15.51 50.74 31.10
CA VAL A 183 16.00 50.77 29.71
C VAL A 183 15.09 49.88 28.88
N ASP A 184 14.47 50.45 27.85
CA ASP A 184 13.58 49.75 26.94
C ASP A 184 13.97 50.05 25.49
N GLU A 185 14.54 49.06 24.80
CA GLU A 185 15.12 49.14 23.45
C GLU A 185 16.12 50.29 23.25
N SER A 186 15.61 51.51 22.99
CA SER A 186 16.37 52.74 22.80
C SER A 186 15.97 53.88 23.75
N THR A 187 14.97 53.69 24.61
CA THR A 187 14.50 54.71 25.56
C THR A 187 15.02 54.39 26.96
N VAL A 188 15.61 55.39 27.62
CA VAL A 188 16.09 55.29 28.99
C VAL A 188 15.28 56.25 29.87
N LEU A 189 14.66 55.71 30.92
CA LEU A 189 13.94 56.47 31.92
C LEU A 189 14.76 56.53 33.20
N LEU A 190 15.17 57.73 33.58
CA LEU A 190 15.92 58.02 34.78
C LEU A 190 15.00 58.65 35.82
N THR A 191 14.97 58.08 37.02
CA THR A 191 14.27 58.66 38.17
C THR A 191 15.23 58.85 39.31
N GLY A 192 15.29 60.05 39.87
CA GLY A 192 16.26 60.38 40.91
C GLY A 192 16.01 61.69 41.63
N THR A 193 17.01 62.11 42.38
CA THR A 193 17.08 63.39 43.07
C THR A 193 18.40 64.08 42.72
N SER A 194 18.36 65.39 42.47
CA SER A 194 19.57 66.18 42.16
C SER A 194 19.55 67.51 42.88
N THR A 195 20.72 68.06 43.19
CA THR A 195 20.85 69.44 43.70
C THR A 195 20.35 70.48 42.68
N THR A 196 20.45 70.19 41.38
CA THR A 196 19.96 71.08 40.31
C THR A 196 19.45 70.25 39.14
N ALA A 197 18.16 69.90 39.16
CA ALA A 197 17.58 69.00 38.16
C ALA A 197 17.58 69.64 36.76
N ALA A 198 17.28 70.95 36.66
CA ALA A 198 17.23 71.66 35.38
C ALA A 198 18.55 71.65 34.59
N GLY A 199 19.69 71.48 35.28
CA GLY A 199 21.00 71.40 34.66
C GLY A 199 21.34 70.03 34.05
N LEU A 200 20.53 69.00 34.33
CA LEU A 200 20.81 67.63 33.89
C LEU A 200 20.52 67.41 32.40
N ILE A 201 19.48 68.04 31.85
CA ILE A 201 19.15 67.90 30.41
C ILE A 201 20.32 68.29 29.51
N PRO A 202 20.91 69.50 29.62
CA PRO A 202 22.01 69.87 28.73
C PRO A 202 23.29 69.05 28.96
N LEU A 203 23.49 68.47 30.15
CA LEU A 203 24.61 67.55 30.40
C LEU A 203 24.40 66.20 29.72
N LEU A 204 23.18 65.67 29.77
CA LEU A 204 22.82 64.41 29.13
C LEU A 204 22.85 64.54 27.60
N GLU A 205 22.32 65.63 27.03
CA GLU A 205 22.35 65.89 25.59
C GLU A 205 23.75 66.23 25.05
N ALA A 206 24.70 66.56 25.92
CA ALA A 206 26.09 66.76 25.52
C ALA A 206 26.86 65.42 25.35
N SER A 207 26.30 64.30 25.83
CA SER A 207 26.91 62.98 25.64
C SER A 207 26.74 62.51 24.20
N PRO A 208 27.76 61.89 23.59
CA PRO A 208 27.64 61.30 22.26
C PRO A 208 26.73 60.06 22.20
N VAL A 209 26.26 59.55 23.34
CA VAL A 209 25.43 58.33 23.45
C VAL A 209 23.96 58.65 23.73
N PHE A 210 23.64 59.84 24.25
CA PHE A 210 22.30 60.21 24.69
C PHE A 210 21.78 61.42 23.92
N GLY A 211 20.49 61.40 23.58
CA GLY A 211 19.79 62.47 22.89
C GLY A 211 18.35 62.62 23.36
N GLU A 212 17.72 63.72 22.96
CA GLU A 212 16.30 64.03 23.22
C GLU A 212 15.90 63.93 24.70
N ALA A 213 16.75 64.43 25.61
CA ALA A 213 16.47 64.34 27.05
C ALA A 213 15.33 65.30 27.45
N THR A 214 14.26 64.77 28.01
CA THR A 214 13.05 65.54 28.39
C THR A 214 12.53 65.14 29.77
N PHE A 215 12.04 66.12 30.54
CA PHE A 215 11.33 65.84 31.78
C PHE A 215 9.94 65.27 31.49
N THR A 216 9.68 64.03 31.92
CA THR A 216 8.36 63.39 31.78
C THR A 216 7.43 63.74 32.94
N GLN A 217 7.98 64.23 34.05
CA GLN A 217 7.23 64.68 35.22
C GLN A 217 7.70 66.05 35.69
N PRO A 218 6.82 66.88 36.29
CA PRO A 218 7.22 68.14 36.88
C PRO A 218 8.32 67.96 37.94
N VAL A 219 9.33 68.81 37.91
CA VAL A 219 10.40 68.81 38.92
C VAL A 219 9.84 69.29 40.25
N LEU A 220 9.97 68.46 41.28
CA LEU A 220 9.45 68.75 42.62
C LEU A 220 10.59 68.94 43.61
N ARG A 221 10.60 70.06 44.35
CA ARG A 221 11.46 70.20 45.53
C ARG A 221 10.88 69.41 46.69
N THR A 222 11.69 68.54 47.28
CA THR A 222 11.23 67.69 48.38
C THR A 222 11.38 68.45 49.71
N SER A 223 10.31 68.51 50.51
CA SER A 223 10.32 69.18 51.81
C SER A 223 11.04 68.31 52.85
N GLY A 224 12.27 68.66 53.22
CA GLY A 224 13.05 67.96 54.26
C GLY A 224 14.36 67.30 53.79
N GLU A 225 14.61 67.26 52.48
CA GLU A 225 15.86 66.76 51.87
C GLU A 225 16.38 67.85 50.91
N ALA A 226 17.70 68.07 50.85
CA ALA A 226 18.29 69.08 49.98
C ALA A 226 18.35 68.57 48.52
N GLY A 227 17.23 68.60 47.80
CA GLY A 227 17.20 68.16 46.40
C GLY A 227 15.86 68.31 45.67
N GLU A 228 15.96 68.27 44.35
CA GLU A 228 14.88 68.29 43.37
C GLU A 228 14.68 66.88 42.82
N ARG A 229 13.47 66.33 42.96
CA ARG A 229 13.09 65.03 42.39
C ARG A 229 12.76 65.22 40.91
N PHE A 230 13.33 64.36 40.08
CA PHE A 230 13.17 64.41 38.64
C PHE A 230 12.87 63.03 38.07
N THR A 231 12.18 63.07 36.92
CA THR A 231 12.01 61.93 36.02
C THR A 231 12.34 62.42 34.62
N ILE A 232 13.42 61.90 34.04
CA ILE A 232 13.90 62.26 32.71
C ILE A 232 13.78 61.04 31.81
N ALA A 233 13.16 61.20 30.65
CA ALA A 233 13.27 60.25 29.56
C ALA A 233 14.29 60.77 28.56
N LEU A 234 15.16 59.89 28.07
CA LEU A 234 16.14 60.20 27.03
C LEU A 234 16.21 59.03 26.05
N GLN A 235 16.64 59.30 24.82
CA GLN A 235 16.93 58.27 23.84
C GLN A 235 18.42 57.95 23.89
N ALA A 236 18.75 56.67 23.93
CA ALA A 236 20.09 56.18 23.83
C ALA A 236 20.33 55.69 22.40
N GLU A 237 21.24 56.36 21.71
CA GLU A 237 21.57 56.03 20.33
C GLU A 237 22.43 54.77 20.32
N SER A 238 21.98 53.76 19.56
CA SER A 238 22.80 52.58 19.30
C SER A 238 23.94 53.01 18.39
N ALA A 239 25.12 53.25 18.97
CA ALA A 239 26.34 53.42 18.19
C ALA A 239 26.73 52.06 17.58
N ASP A 240 26.04 51.70 16.51
CA ASP A 240 26.51 50.73 15.52
C ASP A 240 27.20 51.53 14.42
N GLY A 241 28.53 51.54 14.51
CA GLY A 241 29.48 52.11 13.55
C GLY A 241 30.76 51.31 13.61
#